data_AF-A0ABD7V7J6-F1
#
_entry.id   AF-A0ABD7V7J6-F1
#
_cell.length_a   1.000
_cell.length_b   1.000
_cell.length_c   1.000
_cell.angle_alpha   90.00
_cell.angle_beta   90.00
_cell.angle_gamma   90.00
#
_symmetry.space_group_name_H-M   'P 1'
#
loop_
_entity.id
_entity.type
_entity.pdbx_description
1 polymer ?
#
loop_
_entity_poly.entity_id
_entity_poly.type
_entity_poly.pdbx_seq_one_letter_code
_entity_poly.pdbx_strand_id
1 'polypeptide(L)'
;MSETVTDHENTGPGAEPDDRALLAEAVRSWTRIVAWVLTVGGLVAFIASFTLTVEKIELFKNPDYIPSCNFSPVLSCGSVMATPQAGVFGFPNPLLGIAGFAVVITTGVAILAGARLAGWYWAGLQIGVTLAMAFVCWLIYTSLYTIGALCPYCMVVWAMTLPIFVFVSVRNLHASGLTSRSGLALAVARSHALVLVGVVAVVIVLIAVRFWDYWSSLY
;
A
#
# COMPACT_ATOMS: atom_id res chain seq x y z
N MET A 1 -70.07 5.33 13.73
CA MET A 1 -69.43 5.34 15.06
C MET A 1 -69.12 3.89 15.37
N SER A 2 -67.88 3.39 15.43
CA SER A 2 -66.54 3.94 15.31
C SER A 2 -65.63 2.79 14.84
N GLU A 3 -64.70 3.16 13.95
CA GLU A 3 -63.41 2.60 13.58
C GLU A 3 -63.06 1.13 13.84
N THR A 4 -62.87 0.41 12.73
CA THR A 4 -61.93 -0.70 12.58
C THR A 4 -60.51 -0.25 12.88
N VAL A 5 -59.90 -0.85 13.91
CA VAL A 5 -58.47 -0.80 14.19
C VAL A 5 -57.74 -1.49 13.04
N THR A 6 -57.04 -0.73 12.20
CA THR A 6 -56.02 -1.25 11.29
C THR A 6 -54.72 -1.40 12.07
N ASP A 7 -54.31 -2.64 12.32
CA ASP A 7 -52.97 -2.97 12.77
C ASP A 7 -51.95 -2.52 11.70
N HIS A 8 -51.30 -1.39 11.94
CA HIS A 8 -50.06 -1.05 11.25
C HIS A 8 -48.95 -1.92 11.85
N GLU A 9 -48.76 -3.10 11.26
CA GLU A 9 -47.55 -3.90 11.47
C GLU A 9 -46.36 -3.10 10.95
N ASN A 10 -45.68 -2.43 11.88
CA ASN A 10 -44.48 -1.65 11.65
C ASN A 10 -43.29 -2.62 11.48
N THR A 11 -43.23 -3.32 10.35
CA THR A 11 -42.03 -4.06 9.94
C THR A 11 -40.99 -3.05 9.51
N GLY A 12 -40.07 -2.70 10.41
CA GLY A 12 -38.83 -2.02 10.05
C GLY A 12 -38.09 -2.78 8.94
N PRO A 13 -37.20 -2.14 8.16
CA PRO A 13 -36.64 -2.72 6.95
C PRO A 13 -35.67 -3.85 7.28
N GLY A 14 -36.20 -5.07 7.42
CA GLY A 14 -35.42 -6.30 7.54
C GLY A 14 -35.06 -6.78 6.13
N ALA A 15 -33.80 -6.59 5.73
CA ALA A 15 -33.29 -7.06 4.44
C ALA A 15 -33.64 -8.54 4.20
N GLU A 16 -34.12 -8.85 2.99
CA GLU A 16 -34.58 -10.17 2.58
C GLU A 16 -33.44 -11.22 2.67
N PRO A 17 -33.76 -12.53 2.82
CA PRO A 17 -32.74 -13.58 2.96
C PRO A 17 -31.68 -13.61 1.85
N ASP A 18 -32.05 -13.25 0.62
CA ASP A 18 -31.16 -13.16 -0.54
C ASP A 18 -30.11 -12.04 -0.37
N ASP A 19 -30.56 -10.85 0.08
CA ASP A 19 -29.68 -9.71 0.36
C ASP A 19 -28.60 -10.06 1.41
N ARG A 20 -28.96 -10.80 2.46
CA ARG A 20 -28.02 -11.21 3.50
C ARG A 20 -26.95 -12.16 2.96
N ALA A 21 -27.33 -13.07 2.07
CA ALA A 21 -26.40 -14.01 1.45
C ALA A 21 -25.42 -13.28 0.53
N LEU A 22 -25.92 -12.37 -0.31
CA LEU A 22 -25.12 -11.54 -1.20
C LEU A 22 -24.13 -10.65 -0.45
N LEU A 23 -24.57 -10.01 0.64
CA LEU A 23 -23.69 -9.20 1.49
C LEU A 23 -22.60 -10.05 2.15
N ALA A 24 -22.94 -11.24 2.66
CA ALA A 24 -21.98 -12.14 3.28
C ALA A 24 -20.93 -12.63 2.26
N GLU A 25 -21.32 -12.87 1.02
CA GLU A 25 -20.40 -13.23 -0.06
C GLU A 25 -19.50 -12.07 -0.47
N ALA A 26 -20.04 -10.86 -0.61
CA ALA A 26 -19.27 -9.66 -0.88
C ALA A 26 -18.22 -9.36 0.21
N VAL A 27 -18.56 -9.56 1.49
CA VAL A 27 -17.62 -9.39 2.60
C VAL A 27 -16.51 -10.46 2.56
N ARG A 28 -16.86 -11.71 2.25
CA ARG A 28 -15.88 -12.81 2.11
C ARG A 28 -14.92 -12.56 0.94
N SER A 29 -15.44 -12.16 -0.22
CA SER A 29 -14.63 -11.88 -1.40
C SER A 29 -13.68 -10.71 -1.15
N TRP A 30 -14.18 -9.62 -0.55
CA TRP A 30 -13.35 -8.47 -0.17
C TRP A 30 -12.22 -8.86 0.80
N THR A 31 -12.55 -9.64 1.84
CA THR A 31 -11.55 -10.12 2.82
C THR A 31 -10.45 -10.93 2.14
N ARG A 32 -10.83 -11.79 1.17
CA ARG A 32 -9.88 -12.59 0.40
C ARG A 32 -9.00 -11.73 -0.51
N ILE A 33 -9.56 -10.71 -1.15
CA ILE A 33 -8.79 -9.75 -1.97
C ILE A 33 -7.75 -9.03 -1.10
N VAL A 34 -8.16 -8.47 0.05
CA VAL A 34 -7.23 -7.81 0.98
C VAL A 34 -6.13 -8.77 1.40
N ALA A 35 -6.46 -10.02 1.73
CA ALA A 35 -5.48 -11.02 2.15
C ALA A 35 -4.45 -11.33 1.05
N TRP A 36 -4.89 -11.44 -0.20
CA TRP A 36 -3.99 -11.63 -1.35
C TRP A 36 -3.13 -10.40 -1.63
N VAL A 37 -3.68 -9.19 -1.54
CA VAL A 37 -2.92 -7.94 -1.70
C VAL A 37 -1.82 -7.85 -0.64
N LEU A 38 -2.13 -8.16 0.62
CA LEU A 38 -1.12 -8.19 1.70
C LEU A 38 -0.07 -9.27 1.46
N THR A 39 -0.48 -10.48 1.07
CA THR A 39 0.44 -11.59 0.87
C THR A 39 1.38 -11.37 -0.31
N VAL A 40 0.83 -11.11 -1.50
CA VAL A 40 1.61 -10.96 -2.73
C VAL A 40 2.34 -9.62 -2.75
N GLY A 41 1.64 -8.53 -2.44
CA GLY A 41 2.26 -7.21 -2.39
C GLY A 41 3.35 -7.14 -1.32
N GLY A 42 3.09 -7.71 -0.15
CA GLY A 42 4.08 -7.84 0.92
C GLY A 42 5.29 -8.68 0.49
N LEU A 43 5.07 -9.82 -0.17
CA LEU A 43 6.16 -10.69 -0.62
C LEU A 43 7.06 -10.00 -1.66
N VAL A 44 6.46 -9.35 -2.65
CA VAL A 44 7.21 -8.61 -3.68
C VAL A 44 8.02 -7.48 -3.05
N ALA A 45 7.40 -6.69 -2.16
CA ALA A 45 8.08 -5.59 -1.47
C ALA A 45 9.17 -6.07 -0.51
N PHE A 46 8.96 -7.22 0.14
CA PHE A 46 9.95 -7.87 1.00
C PHE A 46 11.16 -8.31 0.19
N ILE A 47 10.97 -8.99 -0.94
CA ILE A 47 12.07 -9.42 -1.82
C ILE A 47 12.87 -8.22 -2.33
N ALA A 48 12.19 -7.15 -2.74
CA ALA A 48 12.86 -5.91 -3.17
C ALA A 48 13.67 -5.27 -2.02
N SER A 49 13.11 -5.20 -0.81
CA SER A 49 13.78 -4.65 0.37
C SER A 49 14.97 -5.51 0.82
N PHE A 50 14.82 -6.83 0.75
CA PHE A 50 15.89 -7.78 1.05
C PHE A 50 17.05 -7.64 0.05
N THR A 51 16.72 -7.61 -1.25
CA THR A 51 17.72 -7.41 -2.31
C THR A 51 18.45 -6.09 -2.12
N LEU A 52 17.73 -4.98 -1.85
CA LEU A 52 18.35 -3.69 -1.54
C LEU A 52 19.29 -3.73 -0.34
N THR A 53 18.97 -4.52 0.68
CA THR A 53 19.85 -4.70 1.84
C THR A 53 21.13 -5.40 1.43
N VAL A 54 21.04 -6.46 0.63
CA VAL A 54 22.20 -7.19 0.11
C VAL A 54 23.07 -6.27 -0.77
N GLU A 55 22.47 -5.55 -1.71
CA GLU A 55 23.17 -4.59 -2.59
C GLU A 55 23.90 -3.52 -1.78
N LYS A 56 23.27 -3.01 -0.71
CA LYS A 56 23.88 -2.01 0.18
C LYS A 56 25.06 -2.58 0.97
N ILE A 57 24.98 -3.84 1.39
CA ILE A 57 26.07 -4.54 2.09
C ILE A 57 27.26 -4.75 1.15
N GLU A 58 27.03 -5.19 -0.09
CA GLU A 58 28.10 -5.38 -1.06
C GLU A 58 28.78 -4.05 -1.42
N LEU A 59 28.01 -2.98 -1.60
CA LEU A 59 28.55 -1.64 -1.80
C LEU A 59 29.36 -1.13 -0.58
N PHE A 60 29.00 -1.54 0.64
CA PHE A 60 29.76 -1.21 1.84
C PHE A 60 31.09 -1.97 1.92
N LYS A 61 31.12 -3.23 1.46
CA LYS A 61 32.35 -4.05 1.42
C LYS A 61 33.30 -3.59 0.31
N ASN A 62 32.75 -3.23 -0.85
CA ASN A 62 33.50 -2.80 -2.02
C ASN A 62 32.85 -1.55 -2.63
N PRO A 63 33.44 -0.35 -2.45
CA PRO A 63 32.92 0.89 -3.01
C PRO A 63 32.81 0.89 -4.54
N ASP A 64 33.58 0.05 -5.23
CA ASP A 64 33.56 -0.09 -6.69
C ASP A 64 32.50 -1.11 -7.18
N TYR A 65 31.72 -1.69 -6.26
CA TYR A 65 30.64 -2.61 -6.61
C TYR A 65 29.51 -1.89 -7.36
N ILE A 66 29.08 -2.47 -8.48
CA ILE A 66 27.99 -1.95 -9.32
C ILE A 66 26.71 -2.71 -8.97
N PRO A 67 25.69 -2.07 -8.36
CA PRO A 67 24.46 -2.75 -7.97
C PRO A 67 23.68 -3.30 -9.18
N SER A 68 22.96 -4.41 -8.98
CA SER A 68 22.18 -5.05 -10.07
C SER A 68 21.09 -4.16 -10.68
N CYS A 69 20.65 -3.15 -9.95
CA CYS A 69 19.63 -2.19 -10.36
C CYS A 69 20.21 -0.84 -10.81
N ASN A 70 21.49 -0.80 -11.20
CA ASN A 70 22.16 0.35 -11.81
C ASN A 70 22.17 0.21 -13.34
N PHE A 71 21.17 0.80 -14.01
CA PHE A 71 20.98 0.68 -15.46
C PHE A 71 21.42 1.93 -16.22
N SER A 72 21.23 3.10 -15.63
CA SER A 72 21.55 4.38 -16.26
C SER A 72 21.84 5.46 -15.23
N PRO A 73 22.37 6.64 -15.62
CA PRO A 73 22.62 7.74 -14.69
C PRO A 73 21.36 8.18 -13.92
N VAL A 74 20.19 8.05 -14.55
CA VAL A 74 18.89 8.33 -13.92
C VAL A 74 18.38 7.12 -13.14
N LEU A 75 18.51 5.90 -13.66
CA LEU A 75 18.10 4.66 -13.00
C LEU A 75 19.29 4.01 -12.28
N SER A 76 19.73 4.61 -11.17
CA SER A 76 20.90 4.19 -10.42
C SER A 76 20.61 3.99 -8.94
N CYS A 77 20.65 2.72 -8.50
CA CYS A 77 20.59 2.40 -7.08
C CYS A 77 21.81 2.89 -6.30
N GLY A 78 23.00 2.88 -6.92
CA GLY A 78 24.25 3.25 -6.24
C GLY A 78 24.24 4.69 -5.74
N SER A 79 23.83 5.63 -6.59
CA SER A 79 23.74 7.06 -6.23
C SER A 79 22.72 7.29 -5.12
N VAL A 80 21.56 6.61 -5.17
CA VAL A 80 20.52 6.71 -4.13
C VAL A 80 21.01 6.13 -2.81
N MET A 81 21.63 4.94 -2.84
CA MET A 81 22.11 4.25 -1.65
C MET A 81 23.29 4.97 -0.98
N ALA A 82 24.12 5.68 -1.72
CA ALA A 82 25.25 6.43 -1.17
C ALA A 82 24.83 7.64 -0.32
N THR A 83 23.55 8.04 -0.38
CA THR A 83 23.07 9.23 0.32
C THR A 83 22.79 8.98 1.81
N PRO A 84 22.94 10.00 2.68
CA PRO A 84 22.56 9.91 4.10
C PRO A 84 21.08 9.54 4.30
N GLN A 85 20.23 9.92 3.36
CA GLN A 85 18.80 9.64 3.38
C GLN A 85 18.51 8.14 3.24
N ALA A 86 19.45 7.32 2.75
CA ALA A 86 19.33 5.87 2.69
C ALA A 86 19.45 5.16 4.05
N GLY A 87 19.78 5.89 5.13
CA GLY A 87 19.87 5.36 6.49
C GLY A 87 19.47 6.36 7.56
N VAL A 88 18.24 6.89 7.48
CA VAL A 88 17.75 7.99 8.34
C VAL A 88 17.80 7.66 9.83
N PHE A 89 17.56 6.40 10.19
CA PHE A 89 17.51 5.94 11.57
C PHE A 89 18.85 5.37 12.06
N GLY A 90 19.95 5.65 11.36
CA GLY A 90 21.28 5.13 11.69
C GLY A 90 21.55 3.71 11.16
N PHE A 91 20.60 3.12 10.45
CA PHE A 91 20.73 1.83 9.77
C PHE A 91 20.06 1.88 8.40
N PRO A 92 20.39 0.97 7.46
CA PRO A 92 19.81 0.97 6.13
C PRO A 92 18.28 0.92 6.15
N ASN A 93 17.62 1.90 5.52
CA ASN A 93 16.16 1.96 5.42
C ASN A 93 15.51 0.65 4.91
N PRO A 94 16.12 -0.12 3.98
CA PRO A 94 15.53 -1.38 3.52
C PRO A 94 15.28 -2.40 4.64
N LEU A 95 15.99 -2.32 5.77
CA LEU A 95 15.73 -3.17 6.93
C LEU A 95 14.35 -2.91 7.56
N LEU A 96 13.88 -1.66 7.56
CA LEU A 96 12.51 -1.32 7.97
C LEU A 96 11.49 -1.99 7.03
N GLY A 97 11.80 -2.01 5.73
CA GLY A 97 10.99 -2.69 4.72
C GLY A 97 10.88 -4.18 5.02
N ILE A 98 12.00 -4.87 5.26
CA ILE A 98 12.03 -6.29 5.61
C ILE A 98 11.12 -6.58 6.81
N ALA A 99 11.29 -5.84 7.91
CA ALA A 99 10.51 -6.04 9.12
C ALA A 99 9.01 -5.76 8.92
N GLY A 100 8.68 -4.62 8.30
CA GLY A 100 7.30 -4.22 8.05
C GLY A 100 6.57 -5.16 7.09
N PHE A 101 7.21 -5.53 5.97
CA PHE A 101 6.61 -6.42 4.99
C PHE A 101 6.50 -7.86 5.49
N ALA A 102 7.39 -8.33 6.37
CA ALA A 102 7.22 -9.62 7.05
C ALA A 102 5.92 -9.66 7.87
N VAL A 103 5.59 -8.59 8.59
CA VAL A 103 4.31 -8.47 9.32
C VAL A 103 3.13 -8.47 8.34
N VAL A 104 3.23 -7.72 7.24
CA VAL A 104 2.18 -7.66 6.21
C VAL A 104 1.92 -9.02 5.57
N ILE A 105 2.99 -9.75 5.19
CA ILE A 105 2.89 -11.10 4.63
C ILE A 105 2.21 -12.03 5.64
N THR A 106 2.70 -12.04 6.88
CA THR A 106 2.16 -12.89 7.95
C THR A 106 0.67 -12.60 8.18
N THR A 107 0.28 -11.33 8.15
CA THR A 107 -1.12 -10.91 8.25
C THR A 107 -1.96 -11.47 7.11
N GLY A 108 -1.48 -11.33 5.87
CA GLY A 108 -2.17 -11.83 4.68
C GLY A 108 -2.37 -13.35 4.72
N VAL A 109 -1.29 -14.09 5.01
CA VAL A 109 -1.32 -15.56 5.12
C VAL A 109 -2.23 -16.01 6.25
N ALA A 110 -2.19 -15.37 7.41
CA ALA A 110 -3.07 -15.71 8.53
C ALA A 110 -4.55 -15.57 8.15
N ILE A 111 -4.92 -14.51 7.44
CA ILE A 111 -6.30 -14.31 6.97
C ILE A 111 -6.69 -15.35 5.91
N LEU A 112 -5.79 -15.69 4.99
CA LEU A 112 -6.02 -16.76 4.01
C LEU A 112 -6.22 -18.12 4.69
N ALA A 113 -5.53 -18.37 5.81
CA ALA A 113 -5.71 -19.54 6.66
C ALA A 113 -7.00 -19.50 7.51
N GLY A 114 -7.80 -18.43 7.41
CA GLY A 114 -9.08 -18.28 8.12
C GLY A 114 -8.99 -17.56 9.46
N ALA A 115 -7.84 -16.99 9.82
CA ALA A 115 -7.70 -16.25 11.06
C ALA A 115 -8.58 -14.99 11.09
N ARG A 116 -9.15 -14.71 12.26
CA ARG A 116 -9.88 -13.47 12.55
C ARG A 116 -9.08 -12.63 13.51
N LEU A 117 -8.54 -11.52 13.02
CA LEU A 117 -7.71 -10.62 13.81
C LEU A 117 -8.57 -9.57 14.51
N ALA A 118 -8.18 -9.22 15.73
CA ALA A 118 -8.88 -8.24 16.56
C ALA A 118 -8.81 -6.82 15.96
N GLY A 119 -9.77 -5.95 16.31
CA GLY A 119 -9.83 -4.59 15.78
C GLY A 119 -8.60 -3.73 16.11
N TRP A 120 -7.99 -3.90 17.29
CA TRP A 120 -6.77 -3.18 17.66
C TRP A 120 -5.59 -3.53 16.76
N TYR A 121 -5.52 -4.78 16.29
CA TYR A 121 -4.47 -5.21 15.36
C TYR A 121 -4.61 -4.48 14.02
N TRP A 122 -5.85 -4.35 13.54
CA TRP A 122 -6.16 -3.61 12.32
C TRP A 122 -5.85 -2.11 12.44
N ALA A 123 -6.09 -1.52 13.61
CA ALA A 123 -5.69 -0.15 13.90
C ALA A 123 -4.16 0.01 13.92
N GLY A 124 -3.44 -0.91 14.57
CA GLY A 124 -1.97 -0.93 14.55
C GLY A 124 -1.41 -1.09 13.14
N LEU A 125 -1.99 -2.00 12.34
CA LEU A 125 -1.61 -2.18 10.94
C LEU A 125 -1.87 -0.91 10.13
N GLN A 126 -3.01 -0.24 10.33
CA GLN A 126 -3.31 1.05 9.68
C GLN A 126 -2.23 2.09 9.98
N ILE A 127 -1.87 2.24 11.25
CA ILE A 127 -0.83 3.19 11.67
C ILE A 127 0.47 2.84 10.97
N GLY A 128 0.88 1.57 10.99
CA GLY A 128 2.09 1.10 10.32
C GLY A 128 2.12 1.40 8.82
N VAL A 129 1.05 1.05 8.08
CA VAL A 129 1.00 1.31 6.63
C VAL A 129 0.88 2.80 6.30
N THR A 130 0.30 3.61 7.19
CA THR A 130 0.23 5.07 7.04
C THR A 130 1.62 5.70 7.22
N LEU A 131 2.37 5.27 8.23
CA LEU A 131 3.76 5.70 8.43
C LEU A 131 4.64 5.27 7.26
N ALA A 132 4.47 4.03 6.77
CA ALA A 132 5.16 3.55 5.58
C ALA A 132 4.83 4.40 4.34
N MET A 133 3.56 4.75 4.15
CA MET A 133 3.13 5.61 3.05
C MET A 133 3.77 7.00 3.12
N ALA A 134 3.75 7.63 4.29
CA ALA A 134 4.39 8.93 4.49
C ALA A 134 5.90 8.87 4.21
N PHE A 135 6.56 7.81 4.67
CA PHE A 135 7.98 7.59 4.43
C PHE A 135 8.28 7.38 2.93
N VAL A 136 7.46 6.61 2.22
CA VAL A 136 7.57 6.42 0.77
C VAL A 136 7.40 7.73 0.02
N CYS A 137 6.39 8.55 0.36
CA CYS A 137 6.20 9.86 -0.26
C CYS A 137 7.42 10.78 -0.07
N TRP A 138 8.01 10.76 1.13
CA TRP A 138 9.24 11.49 1.40
C TRP A 138 10.42 10.97 0.59
N LEU A 139 10.61 9.65 0.48
CA LEU A 139 11.67 9.05 -0.34
C LEU A 139 11.51 9.35 -1.83
N ILE A 140 10.27 9.36 -2.35
CA ILE A 140 9.97 9.77 -3.74
C ILE A 140 10.43 11.21 -3.95
N TYR A 141 10.03 12.13 -3.06
CA TYR A 141 10.42 13.52 -3.14
C TYR A 141 11.95 13.69 -3.13
N THR A 142 12.63 13.05 -2.18
CA THR A 142 14.10 13.09 -2.09
C THR A 142 14.76 12.53 -3.34
N SER A 143 14.27 11.40 -3.88
CA SER A 143 14.83 10.78 -5.10
C SER A 143 14.72 11.72 -6.30
N LEU A 144 13.55 12.34 -6.49
CA LEU A 144 13.27 13.22 -7.64
C LEU A 144 13.94 14.59 -7.55
N TYR A 145 13.88 15.23 -6.38
CA TYR A 145 14.21 16.65 -6.24
C TYR A 145 15.51 16.92 -5.48
N THR A 146 16.05 15.94 -4.77
CA THR A 146 17.32 16.09 -4.04
C THR A 146 18.45 15.29 -4.69
N ILE A 147 18.21 14.01 -4.99
CA ILE A 147 19.23 13.10 -5.53
C ILE A 147 19.30 13.22 -7.05
N GLY A 148 18.15 13.34 -7.72
CA GLY A 148 18.07 13.33 -9.18
C GLY A 148 18.33 11.94 -9.78
N ALA A 149 18.05 10.88 -9.03
CA ALA A 149 18.17 9.50 -9.48
C ALA A 149 17.06 8.62 -8.87
N LEU A 150 16.73 7.54 -9.56
CA LEU A 150 15.67 6.59 -9.24
C LEU A 150 16.25 5.20 -9.06
N CYS A 151 15.80 4.51 -8.03
CA CYS A 151 16.17 3.13 -7.74
C CYS A 151 15.01 2.20 -8.13
N PRO A 152 15.19 1.28 -9.11
CA PRO A 152 14.17 0.32 -9.51
C PRO A 152 13.56 -0.50 -8.38
N TYR A 153 14.38 -1.01 -7.45
CA TYR A 153 13.85 -1.75 -6.30
C TYR A 153 13.07 -0.86 -5.33
N CYS A 154 13.47 0.40 -5.12
CA CYS A 154 12.68 1.34 -4.33
C CYS A 154 11.33 1.60 -5.00
N MET A 155 11.29 1.78 -6.32
CA MET A 155 10.04 1.95 -7.07
C MET A 155 9.10 0.76 -6.91
N VAL A 156 9.64 -0.47 -6.88
CA VAL A 156 8.85 -1.68 -6.58
C VAL A 156 8.25 -1.60 -5.17
N VAL A 157 9.03 -1.20 -4.16
CA VAL A 157 8.53 -1.02 -2.79
C VAL A 157 7.43 0.04 -2.76
N TRP A 158 7.58 1.17 -3.47
CA TRP A 158 6.56 2.22 -3.57
C TRP A 158 5.28 1.67 -4.20
N ALA A 159 5.41 0.96 -5.33
CA ALA A 159 4.31 0.40 -6.09
C ALA A 159 3.51 -0.64 -5.30
N MET A 160 4.13 -1.37 -4.38
CA MET A 160 3.43 -2.34 -3.50
C MET A 160 2.88 -1.70 -2.23
N THR A 161 3.53 -0.67 -1.69
CA THR A 161 3.05 0.03 -0.48
C THR A 161 1.72 0.74 -0.73
N LEU A 162 1.53 1.30 -1.92
CA LEU A 162 0.29 1.97 -2.35
C LEU A 162 -0.97 1.09 -2.26
N PRO A 163 -1.07 -0.06 -2.95
CA PRO A 163 -2.22 -0.94 -2.84
C PRO A 163 -2.39 -1.48 -1.42
N ILE A 164 -1.30 -1.84 -0.71
CA ILE A 164 -1.40 -2.28 0.69
C ILE A 164 -2.11 -1.21 1.54
N PHE A 165 -1.67 0.04 1.47
CA PHE A 165 -2.27 1.14 2.21
C PHE A 165 -3.74 1.35 1.85
N VAL A 166 -4.08 1.41 0.55
CA VAL A 166 -5.45 1.64 0.08
C VAL A 166 -6.38 0.52 0.56
N PHE A 167 -6.02 -0.75 0.35
CA PHE A 167 -6.87 -1.89 0.70
C PHE A 167 -7.08 -2.04 2.21
N VAL A 168 -6.03 -1.80 3.02
CA VAL A 168 -6.15 -1.80 4.49
C VAL A 168 -7.05 -0.64 4.96
N SER A 169 -6.89 0.55 4.37
CA SER A 169 -7.68 1.73 4.71
C SER A 169 -9.16 1.53 4.40
N VAL A 170 -9.48 1.02 3.21
CA VAL A 170 -10.87 0.74 2.80
C VAL A 170 -11.50 -0.32 3.70
N ARG A 171 -10.77 -1.40 4.02
CA ARG A 171 -11.23 -2.43 4.97
C ARG A 171 -11.56 -1.82 6.34
N ASN A 172 -10.67 -0.99 6.87
CA ASN A 172 -10.86 -0.36 8.19
C ASN A 172 -11.99 0.67 8.18
N LEU A 173 -12.20 1.36 7.06
CA LEU A 173 -13.30 2.31 6.89
C LEU A 173 -14.66 1.61 6.90
N HIS A 174 -14.76 0.43 6.25
CA HIS A 174 -15.94 -0.41 6.32
C HIS A 174 -16.14 -1.00 7.73
N ALA A 175 -15.08 -1.51 8.36
CA ALA A 175 -15.16 -2.14 9.67
C ALA A 175 -15.51 -1.17 10.82
N SER A 176 -15.15 0.11 10.68
CA SER A 176 -15.47 1.17 11.66
C SER A 176 -16.90 1.72 11.54
N GLY A 177 -17.66 1.31 10.52
CA GLY A 177 -19.01 1.83 10.27
C GLY A 177 -19.05 3.25 9.72
N LEU A 178 -17.90 3.89 9.45
CA LEU A 178 -17.81 5.24 8.91
C LEU A 178 -18.49 5.35 7.54
N THR A 179 -18.40 4.31 6.70
CA THR A 179 -19.08 4.26 5.41
C THR A 179 -20.61 4.29 5.53
N SER A 180 -21.17 3.87 6.67
CA SER A 180 -22.61 3.94 6.93
C SER A 180 -23.03 5.31 7.46
N ARG A 181 -22.08 6.12 7.97
CA ARG A 181 -22.35 7.43 8.59
C ARG A 181 -22.00 8.61 7.67
N SER A 182 -21.15 8.40 6.66
CA SER A 182 -20.67 9.45 5.75
C SER A 182 -20.71 8.97 4.30
N GLY A 183 -21.45 9.69 3.46
CA GLY A 183 -21.51 9.45 2.01
C GLY A 183 -20.16 9.67 1.33
N LEU A 184 -19.33 10.59 1.85
CA LEU A 184 -17.96 10.82 1.37
C LEU A 184 -17.06 9.61 1.64
N ALA A 185 -17.12 9.05 2.86
CA ALA A 185 -16.37 7.85 3.22
C ALA A 185 -16.75 6.66 2.32
N LEU A 186 -18.04 6.51 2.01
CA LEU A 186 -18.53 5.50 1.09
C LEU A 186 -18.05 5.73 -0.35
N ALA A 187 -18.08 6.98 -0.83
CA ALA A 187 -17.61 7.34 -2.17
C ALA A 187 -16.11 7.06 -2.34
N VAL A 188 -15.29 7.39 -1.33
CA VAL A 188 -13.85 7.08 -1.30
C VAL A 188 -13.61 5.58 -1.29
N ALA A 189 -14.33 4.83 -0.45
CA ALA A 189 -14.23 3.37 -0.41
C ALA A 189 -14.58 2.71 -1.76
N ARG A 190 -15.62 3.20 -2.45
CA ARG A 190 -15.99 2.71 -3.79
C ARG A 190 -14.98 3.09 -4.85
N SER A 191 -14.36 4.26 -4.72
CA SER A 191 -13.39 4.79 -5.69
C SER A 191 -11.95 4.32 -5.46
N HIS A 192 -11.73 3.32 -4.60
CA HIS A 192 -10.38 2.87 -4.22
C HIS A 192 -9.49 2.51 -5.43
N ALA A 193 -10.06 1.91 -6.48
CA ALA A 193 -9.34 1.64 -7.71
C ALA A 193 -8.91 2.92 -8.45
N LEU A 194 -9.78 3.93 -8.51
CA LEU A 194 -9.47 5.23 -9.09
C LEU A 194 -8.43 5.99 -8.25
N VAL A 195 -8.50 5.91 -6.92
CA VAL A 195 -7.49 6.49 -6.03
C VAL A 195 -6.14 5.83 -6.27
N LEU A 196 -6.09 4.50 -6.34
CA LEU A 196 -4.87 3.76 -6.61
C LEU A 196 -4.27 4.13 -7.98
N VAL A 197 -5.09 4.10 -9.03
CA VAL A 197 -4.67 4.47 -10.40
C VAL A 197 -4.22 5.93 -10.44
N GLY A 198 -4.96 6.84 -9.81
CA GLY A 198 -4.63 8.26 -9.76
C GLY A 198 -3.28 8.52 -9.08
N VAL A 199 -3.02 7.90 -7.93
CA VAL A 199 -1.74 8.08 -7.23
C VAL A 199 -0.58 7.48 -8.04
N VAL A 200 -0.76 6.29 -8.60
CA VAL A 200 0.26 5.68 -9.48
C VAL A 200 0.53 6.56 -10.70
N ALA A 201 -0.52 7.07 -11.35
CA ALA A 201 -0.40 7.96 -12.50
C ALA A 201 0.33 9.26 -12.13
N VAL A 202 0.02 9.87 -10.97
CA VAL A 202 0.72 11.05 -10.48
C VAL A 202 2.21 10.76 -10.29
N VAL A 203 2.57 9.64 -9.65
CA VAL A 203 3.99 9.28 -9.47
C VAL A 203 4.70 9.09 -10.81
N ILE A 204 4.07 8.41 -11.77
CA ILE A 204 4.62 8.21 -13.13
C ILE A 204 4.80 9.56 -13.84
N VAL A 205 3.80 10.44 -13.78
CA VAL A 205 3.87 11.78 -14.40
C VAL A 205 4.98 12.60 -13.76
N LEU A 206 5.13 12.58 -12.43
CA LEU A 206 6.22 13.29 -11.75
C LEU A 206 7.59 12.78 -12.20
N ILE A 207 7.77 11.46 -12.36
CA ILE A 207 9.00 10.86 -12.89
C ILE A 207 9.23 11.32 -14.34
N ALA A 208 8.22 11.23 -15.19
CA ALA A 208 8.32 11.58 -16.61
C ALA A 208 8.68 13.05 -16.81
N VAL A 209 8.00 13.96 -16.10
CA VAL A 209 8.26 15.41 -16.15
C VAL A 209 9.64 15.73 -15.60
N ARG A 210 10.04 15.12 -14.48
CA ARG A 210 11.32 15.45 -13.82
C ARG A 210 12.54 15.05 -14.66
N PHE A 211 12.43 13.95 -15.41
CA PHE A 211 13.52 13.39 -16.22
C PHE A 211 13.30 13.58 -17.72
N TRP A 212 12.42 14.53 -18.12
CA TRP A 212 12.05 14.77 -19.52
C TRP A 212 13.26 15.02 -20.43
N ASP A 213 14.24 15.79 -19.97
CA ASP A 213 15.45 16.09 -20.75
C ASP A 213 16.28 14.82 -21.02
N TYR A 214 16.33 13.89 -20.06
CA TYR A 214 17.00 12.61 -20.23
C TYR A 214 16.25 11.72 -21.23
N TRP A 215 14.94 11.58 -21.08
CA TRP A 215 14.11 10.80 -22.00
C TRP A 215 14.15 11.38 -23.42
N SER A 216 14.18 12.70 -23.54
CA SER A 216 14.23 13.38 -24.83
C SER A 216 15.56 13.27 -25.57
N SER A 217 16.63 12.95 -24.85
CA SER A 217 17.95 12.70 -25.44
C SER A 217 18.15 11.27 -25.97
N LEU A 218 17.22 10.35 -25.69
CA LEU A 218 17.30 8.94 -26.09
C LEU A 218 16.69 8.65 -27.48
N TYR A 219 16.01 9.63 -28.09
CA TYR A 219 15.43 9.56 -29.44
C TYR A 219 15.98 10.66 -30.33
#